data_AF-A0A132NDL1-F1
#
_entry.id   AF-A0A132NDL1-F1
#
_cell.length_a   1.000
_cell.length_b   1.000
_cell.length_c   1.000
_cell.angle_alpha   90.00
_cell.angle_beta   90.00
_cell.angle_gamma   90.00
#
_symmetry.space_group_name_H-M   'P 1'
#
loop_
_entity.id
_entity.type
_entity.pdbx_description
1 polymer ?
#
loop_
_entity_poly.entity_id
_entity_poly.type
_entity_poly.pdbx_seq_one_letter_code
_entity_poly.pdbx_strand_id
1 'polypeptide(L)'
;MSKDSERTTGSDQLPPGWYPDPAGQPGMERYWDGQRWLLTTRPAGPPPMPPPGAPGWPPPGGFQPVKSRSRLPWRHRLTLWSLAGAATVAVLVLMMVAALVDQAAEPRYPDLSRWPPAAGGQPGGQPGSGGQLADESIGITYQMPPGWYPSSAGGTTGMSTGSYRCPDGKRSCVRGYVSSGVVTGDEPRTAAEIHGKAFSQGARETTVLQQGELTVDGHRAYYIRWRATPSNPAFATGITQIVVLDLGARTRQDKELGYLFFNFDTGHPEDPDPALIDQIVASVRFTGPPASPAPTP
;
A
#
# COMPACT_ATOMS: atom_id res chain seq x y z
N MET A 1 37.64 14.23 39.18
CA MET A 1 36.62 13.32 38.60
C MET A 1 35.50 14.22 38.11
N SER A 2 35.18 14.38 36.83
CA SER A 2 35.62 13.73 35.60
C SER A 2 35.60 14.77 34.47
N LYS A 3 36.56 14.61 33.57
CA LYS A 3 36.76 15.37 32.34
C LYS A 3 36.33 14.47 31.17
N ASP A 4 35.82 15.10 30.12
CA ASP A 4 35.79 14.62 28.74
C ASP A 4 34.84 13.44 28.40
N SER A 5 33.75 13.77 27.70
CA SER A 5 33.05 12.87 26.79
C SER A 5 32.51 13.69 25.61
N GLU A 6 33.41 14.06 24.72
CA GLU A 6 33.07 14.49 23.36
C GLU A 6 33.86 13.64 22.34
N ARG A 7 33.11 13.15 21.33
CA ARG A 7 33.52 12.60 20.02
C ARG A 7 34.23 11.23 20.04
N THR A 8 33.72 10.23 19.32
CA THR A 8 33.68 10.22 17.83
C THR A 8 32.36 9.70 17.25
N THR A 9 31.72 10.59 16.49
CA THR A 9 30.70 10.39 15.46
C THR A 9 31.23 9.63 14.24
N GLY A 10 30.35 8.88 13.58
CA GLY A 10 30.58 8.38 12.22
C GLY A 10 29.53 7.35 11.81
N SER A 11 28.24 7.67 11.91
CA SER A 11 27.22 6.88 11.21
C SER A 11 27.48 7.02 9.72
N ASP A 12 27.77 5.89 9.09
CA ASP A 12 28.00 5.68 7.65
C ASP A 12 26.71 5.93 6.86
N GLN A 13 26.17 7.15 6.96
CA GLN A 13 25.00 7.57 6.20
C GLN A 13 25.47 7.99 4.81
N LEU A 14 24.91 7.32 3.80
CA LEU A 14 25.11 7.68 2.39
C LEU A 14 24.78 9.17 2.21
N PRO A 15 25.68 9.98 1.62
CA PRO A 15 25.38 11.36 1.32
C PRO A 15 24.26 11.47 0.28
N PRO A 16 23.48 12.56 0.25
CA PRO A 16 22.45 12.75 -0.75
C PRO A 16 23.03 12.67 -2.18
N GLY A 17 22.41 11.89 -3.06
CA GLY A 17 22.96 11.63 -4.38
C GLY A 17 22.18 10.61 -5.20
N TRP A 18 22.60 10.42 -6.45
CA TRP A 18 22.08 9.37 -7.32
C TRP A 18 22.90 8.10 -7.13
N TYR A 19 22.21 6.98 -6.93
CA TYR A 19 22.83 5.68 -6.69
C TYR A 19 22.11 4.61 -7.52
N PRO A 20 22.76 3.46 -7.80
CA PRO A 20 22.12 2.35 -8.51
C PRO A 20 20.82 1.95 -7.81
N ASP A 21 19.71 1.84 -8.56
CA ASP A 21 18.40 1.52 -7.99
C ASP A 21 18.39 0.10 -7.41
N PRO A 22 18.36 -0.08 -6.07
CA PRO A 22 18.41 -1.41 -5.46
C PRO A 22 17.13 -2.23 -5.69
N ALA A 23 16.05 -1.61 -6.15
CA ALA A 23 14.75 -2.23 -6.40
C ALA A 23 14.34 -2.22 -7.90
N GLY A 24 15.22 -1.80 -8.82
CA GLY A 24 14.85 -1.43 -10.19
C GLY A 24 15.62 -2.14 -11.32
N GLN A 25 15.26 -1.79 -12.56
CA GLN A 25 15.86 -2.33 -13.79
C GLN A 25 17.37 -2.00 -13.90
N PRO A 26 18.21 -2.91 -14.45
CA PRO A 26 19.63 -2.64 -14.68
C PRO A 26 19.84 -1.37 -15.51
N GLY A 27 20.74 -0.50 -15.04
CA GLY A 27 21.02 0.78 -15.71
C GLY A 27 20.11 1.94 -15.29
N MET A 28 19.39 1.82 -14.17
CA MET A 28 18.65 2.92 -13.55
C MET A 28 19.31 3.37 -12.23
N GLU A 29 19.27 4.67 -11.97
CA GLU A 29 19.67 5.29 -10.71
C GLU A 29 18.45 5.85 -9.99
N ARG A 30 18.45 5.78 -8.66
CA ARG A 30 17.45 6.36 -7.76
C ARG A 30 18.13 7.41 -6.87
N TYR A 31 17.39 8.48 -6.55
CA TYR A 31 17.93 9.53 -5.69
C TYR A 31 17.76 9.18 -4.21
N TRP A 32 18.84 9.29 -3.45
CA TRP A 32 18.88 9.27 -1.98
C TRP A 32 18.98 10.71 -1.48
N ASP A 33 18.12 11.12 -0.55
CA ASP A 33 18.10 12.50 -0.03
C ASP A 33 18.90 12.69 1.27
N GLY A 34 19.59 11.65 1.75
CA GLY A 34 20.27 11.63 3.03
C GLY A 34 19.48 10.92 4.14
N GLN A 35 18.17 10.73 3.98
CA GLN A 35 17.30 10.08 4.96
C GLN A 35 16.47 8.94 4.38
N ARG A 36 16.05 9.05 3.11
CA ARG A 36 15.26 8.03 2.41
C ARG A 36 15.53 8.05 0.90
N TRP A 37 15.14 6.95 0.25
CA TRP A 37 15.09 6.87 -1.20
C TRP A 37 13.85 7.57 -1.72
N LEU A 38 14.02 8.48 -2.69
CA LEU A 38 12.89 9.10 -3.40
C LEU A 38 12.39 8.18 -4.52
N LEU A 39 11.15 8.40 -4.96
CA LEU A 39 10.57 7.67 -6.10
C LEU A 39 11.12 8.12 -7.46
N THR A 40 11.89 9.21 -7.49
CA THR A 40 12.51 9.72 -8.71
C THR A 40 13.63 8.78 -9.16
N THR A 41 13.46 8.20 -10.36
CA THR A 41 14.48 7.40 -11.04
C THR A 41 14.95 8.08 -12.31
N ARG A 42 16.20 7.85 -12.71
CA ARG A 42 16.74 8.28 -14.00
C ARG A 42 17.56 7.15 -14.65
N PRO A 43 17.72 7.14 -15.98
CA PRO A 43 18.72 6.28 -16.62
C PRO A 43 20.12 6.62 -16.09
N ALA A 44 20.92 5.59 -15.80
CA ALA A 44 22.32 5.75 -15.42
C ALA A 44 23.06 6.46 -16.55
N GLY A 45 23.75 7.56 -16.23
CA GLY A 45 24.55 8.29 -17.19
C GLY A 45 25.69 7.43 -17.74
N PRO A 46 26.21 7.71 -18.94
CA PRO A 46 27.44 7.07 -19.40
C PRO A 46 28.56 7.32 -18.36
N PRO A 47 29.41 6.32 -18.07
CA PRO A 47 30.48 6.49 -17.10
C PRO A 47 31.33 7.71 -17.47
N PRO A 48 31.77 8.52 -16.49
CA PRO A 48 32.62 9.66 -16.78
C PRO A 48 33.86 9.19 -17.53
N MET A 49 34.07 9.74 -18.73
CA MET A 49 35.27 9.46 -19.50
C MET A 49 36.49 9.84 -18.66
N PRO A 50 37.54 8.98 -18.59
CA PRO A 50 38.76 9.32 -17.88
C PRO A 50 39.35 10.60 -18.48
N PRO A 51 39.89 11.51 -17.65
CA PRO A 51 40.48 12.75 -18.12
C PRO A 51 41.65 12.44 -19.07
N PRO A 52 41.77 13.13 -20.23
CA PRO A 52 42.93 12.97 -21.11
C PRO A 52 44.17 13.53 -20.42
N GLY A 53 45.16 12.69 -20.12
CA GLY A 53 46.52 13.15 -19.83
C GLY A 53 47.19 12.69 -18.54
N ALA A 54 47.14 11.40 -18.20
CA ALA A 54 48.08 10.84 -17.21
C ALA A 54 49.26 10.15 -17.93
N PRO A 55 50.52 10.60 -17.74
CA PRO A 55 51.71 10.00 -18.36
C PRO A 55 51.99 8.58 -17.84
N GLY A 56 52.39 7.70 -18.76
CA GLY A 56 52.71 6.31 -18.49
C GLY A 56 53.87 6.11 -17.52
N TRP A 57 53.74 5.08 -16.69
CA TRP A 57 54.85 4.45 -15.99
C TRP A 57 54.96 2.98 -16.44
N PRO A 58 56.18 2.50 -16.75
CA PRO A 58 56.41 1.17 -17.31
C PRO A 58 56.25 0.06 -16.25
N PRO A 59 55.90 -1.17 -16.66
CA PRO A 59 55.82 -2.31 -15.75
C PRO A 59 57.23 -2.78 -15.32
N PRO A 60 57.46 -3.10 -14.02
CA PRO A 60 58.65 -3.82 -13.59
C PRO A 60 58.60 -5.27 -14.11
N GLY A 61 59.69 -5.67 -14.77
CA GLY A 61 59.83 -7.00 -15.35
C GLY A 61 60.13 -8.11 -14.36
N GLY A 62 60.05 -9.33 -14.90
CA GLY A 62 60.80 -10.50 -14.44
C GLY A 62 60.02 -11.47 -13.57
N PHE A 63 59.54 -12.57 -14.16
CA PHE A 63 60.10 -13.91 -13.91
C PHE A 63 59.81 -14.82 -15.12
N GLN A 64 60.80 -15.66 -15.41
CA GLN A 64 61.04 -16.40 -16.65
C GLN A 64 60.46 -17.84 -16.62
N PRO A 65 60.53 -18.59 -17.74
CA PRO A 65 59.60 -19.67 -18.09
C PRO A 65 60.11 -21.07 -17.74
N VAL A 66 59.20 -22.05 -17.64
CA VAL A 66 59.57 -23.47 -17.80
C VAL A 66 58.61 -24.17 -18.75
N LYS A 67 59.22 -24.71 -19.82
CA LYS A 67 58.62 -25.55 -20.86
C LYS A 67 58.39 -26.98 -20.35
N SER A 68 57.27 -27.61 -20.68
CA SER A 68 57.23 -28.99 -21.20
C SER A 68 55.86 -29.26 -21.84
N ARG A 69 55.81 -29.31 -23.19
CA ARG A 69 55.83 -30.53 -24.04
C ARG A 69 54.51 -31.32 -24.05
N SER A 70 53.64 -30.89 -24.96
CA SER A 70 53.02 -31.69 -26.03
C SER A 70 52.72 -33.18 -25.77
N ARG A 71 51.43 -33.53 -25.77
CA ARG A 71 50.91 -34.64 -26.60
C ARG A 71 49.57 -34.26 -27.26
N LEU A 72 49.50 -34.65 -28.53
CA LEU A 72 48.63 -34.35 -29.67
C LEU A 72 47.14 -34.84 -29.55
N PRO A 73 46.27 -34.54 -30.54
CA PRO A 73 44.87 -34.15 -30.39
C PRO A 73 43.86 -35.21 -30.85
N TRP A 74 42.61 -35.12 -30.37
CA TRP A 74 41.50 -35.86 -30.97
C TRP A 74 40.28 -34.97 -31.19
N ARG A 75 40.09 -34.72 -32.47
CA ARG A 75 39.00 -34.04 -33.14
C ARG A 75 37.62 -34.70 -32.91
N HIS A 76 36.62 -33.83 -32.73
CA HIS A 76 35.17 -33.99 -33.02
C HIS A 76 34.35 -35.00 -32.22
N ARG A 77 33.52 -34.48 -31.29
CA ARG A 77 32.09 -34.84 -31.05
C ARG A 77 31.49 -33.84 -30.05
N LEU A 78 30.82 -32.78 -30.56
CA LEU A 78 29.34 -32.64 -30.57
C LEU A 78 28.81 -32.45 -29.14
N THR A 79 28.76 -31.25 -28.56
CA THR A 79 27.81 -30.15 -28.86
C THR A 79 26.40 -30.68 -29.15
N LEU A 80 25.61 -30.97 -28.10
CA LEU A 80 24.13 -31.09 -28.18
C LEU A 80 23.45 -31.41 -26.82
N TRP A 81 23.79 -30.75 -25.70
CA TRP A 81 23.01 -30.89 -24.44
C TRP A 81 22.85 -29.60 -23.63
N SER A 82 23.12 -28.43 -24.19
CA SER A 82 23.08 -27.16 -23.44
C SER A 82 21.80 -26.34 -23.64
N LEU A 83 20.95 -26.62 -24.63
CA LEU A 83 19.74 -25.81 -24.87
C LEU A 83 18.49 -26.31 -24.11
N ALA A 84 18.35 -27.61 -23.88
CA ALA A 84 17.22 -28.14 -23.09
C ALA A 84 17.40 -27.88 -21.58
N GLY A 85 18.63 -27.96 -21.07
CA GLY A 85 18.93 -27.66 -19.67
C GLY A 85 18.72 -26.18 -19.31
N ALA A 86 19.18 -25.26 -20.18
CA ALA A 86 19.07 -23.83 -19.93
C ALA A 86 17.62 -23.32 -19.93
N ALA A 87 16.77 -23.81 -20.86
CA ALA A 87 15.36 -23.44 -20.90
C ALA A 87 14.60 -23.94 -19.66
N THR A 88 14.90 -25.16 -19.22
CA THR A 88 14.24 -25.74 -18.02
C THR A 88 14.64 -25.00 -16.75
N VAL A 89 15.92 -24.64 -16.61
CA VAL A 89 16.40 -23.83 -15.48
C VAL A 89 15.81 -22.42 -15.53
N ALA A 90 15.71 -21.78 -16.70
CA ALA A 90 15.11 -20.46 -16.83
C ALA A 90 13.62 -20.46 -16.45
N VAL A 91 12.85 -21.49 -16.84
CA VAL A 91 11.44 -21.63 -16.46
C VAL A 91 11.29 -21.91 -14.97
N LEU A 92 12.15 -22.77 -14.39
CA LEU A 92 12.13 -23.03 -12.95
C LEU A 92 12.53 -21.80 -12.14
N VAL A 93 13.50 -21.02 -12.60
CA VAL A 93 13.90 -19.75 -11.98
C VAL A 93 12.78 -18.73 -12.13
N LEU A 94 12.12 -18.63 -13.29
CA LEU A 94 10.96 -17.73 -13.47
C LEU A 94 9.79 -18.13 -12.59
N MET A 95 9.47 -19.43 -12.46
CA MET A 95 8.41 -19.90 -11.56
C MET A 95 8.78 -19.72 -10.09
N MET A 96 10.05 -19.92 -9.72
CA MET A 96 10.53 -19.68 -8.36
C MET A 96 10.55 -18.18 -8.04
N VAL A 97 10.93 -17.32 -8.98
CA VAL A 97 10.88 -15.86 -8.83
C VAL A 97 9.42 -15.39 -8.75
N ALA A 98 8.52 -15.92 -9.57
CA ALA A 98 7.09 -15.63 -9.46
C ALA A 98 6.52 -16.07 -8.09
N ALA A 99 6.88 -17.27 -7.63
CA ALA A 99 6.48 -17.77 -6.31
C ALA A 99 7.13 -17.00 -5.15
N LEU A 100 8.34 -16.44 -5.33
CA LEU A 100 8.98 -15.57 -4.34
C LEU A 100 8.41 -14.14 -4.38
N VAL A 101 7.96 -13.64 -5.52
CA VAL A 101 7.26 -12.36 -5.65
C VAL A 101 5.87 -12.45 -5.03
N ASP A 102 5.18 -13.59 -5.18
CA ASP A 102 3.93 -13.86 -4.43
C ASP A 102 4.16 -14.01 -2.92
N GLN A 103 5.38 -14.34 -2.47
CA GLN A 103 5.75 -14.40 -1.05
C GLN A 103 6.39 -13.11 -0.51
N ALA A 104 6.77 -12.17 -1.39
CA ALA A 104 7.37 -10.91 -1.02
C ALA A 104 6.26 -9.91 -0.67
N ALA A 105 5.90 -9.97 0.61
CA ALA A 105 4.91 -9.17 1.31
C ALA A 105 3.47 -9.51 0.94
N GLU A 106 2.91 -10.49 1.66
CA GLU A 106 1.57 -10.25 2.19
C GLU A 106 1.65 -8.87 2.87
N PRO A 107 0.89 -7.84 2.42
CA PRO A 107 0.72 -6.68 3.26
C PRO A 107 0.23 -7.22 4.60
N ARG A 108 1.00 -6.98 5.65
CA ARG A 108 0.58 -7.25 7.02
C ARG A 108 -0.62 -6.35 7.26
N TYR A 109 -1.80 -6.81 6.86
CA TYR A 109 -3.02 -6.31 7.42
C TYR A 109 -2.89 -6.46 8.94
N PRO A 110 -3.32 -5.47 9.73
CA PRO A 110 -3.51 -5.70 11.14
C PRO A 110 -4.35 -6.97 11.26
N ASP A 111 -3.81 -7.96 11.96
CA ASP A 111 -4.52 -9.17 12.29
C ASP A 111 -5.83 -8.74 12.96
N LEU A 112 -6.95 -8.88 12.24
CA LEU A 112 -8.27 -8.55 12.76
C LEU A 112 -8.61 -9.44 13.98
N SER A 113 -7.90 -10.55 14.17
CA SER A 113 -7.97 -11.40 15.36
C SER A 113 -7.28 -10.78 16.58
N ARG A 114 -6.45 -9.75 16.39
CA ARG A 114 -5.79 -8.94 17.44
C ARG A 114 -6.52 -7.64 17.73
N TRP A 115 -7.76 -7.44 17.24
CA TRP A 115 -8.59 -6.34 17.72
C TRP A 115 -8.64 -6.37 19.26
N PRO A 116 -8.10 -5.34 19.94
CA PRO A 116 -8.50 -5.11 21.31
C PRO A 116 -10.01 -4.82 21.28
N PRO A 117 -10.80 -5.26 22.27
CA PRO A 117 -12.13 -4.69 22.44
C PRO A 117 -11.97 -3.17 22.49
N ALA A 118 -12.81 -2.45 21.74
CA ALA A 118 -12.75 -1.00 21.61
C ALA A 118 -12.40 -0.35 22.97
N ALA A 119 -11.18 0.17 23.08
CA ALA A 119 -10.79 0.91 24.27
C ALA A 119 -11.53 2.25 24.23
N GLY A 120 -12.73 2.27 24.85
CA GLY A 120 -13.58 3.46 24.97
C GLY A 120 -15.05 3.26 24.58
N GLY A 121 -15.40 2.15 23.93
CA GLY A 121 -16.80 1.82 23.61
C GLY A 121 -17.33 0.78 24.60
N GLN A 122 -18.07 1.21 25.60
CA GLN A 122 -18.72 0.31 26.56
C GLN A 122 -19.52 -0.77 25.80
N PRO A 123 -19.27 -2.07 26.00
CA PRO A 123 -20.04 -3.14 25.37
C PRO A 123 -21.43 -3.11 26.01
N GLY A 124 -22.36 -2.41 25.36
CA GLY A 124 -23.68 -2.08 25.93
C GLY A 124 -24.18 -0.67 25.64
N GLY A 125 -23.49 0.12 24.80
CA GLY A 125 -24.09 1.34 24.25
C GLY A 125 -25.43 1.02 23.59
N GLN A 126 -26.51 1.66 24.02
CA GLN A 126 -27.79 1.58 23.34
C GLN A 126 -27.60 1.95 21.86
N PRO A 127 -28.27 1.25 20.93
CA PRO A 127 -28.26 1.66 19.52
C PRO A 127 -28.57 3.15 19.44
N GLY A 128 -27.64 3.91 18.88
CA GLY A 128 -27.82 5.33 18.71
C GLY A 128 -29.07 5.56 17.85
N SER A 129 -29.85 6.58 18.18
CA SER A 129 -31.06 7.00 17.45
C SER A 129 -30.77 7.56 16.05
N GLY A 130 -29.62 7.21 15.45
CA GLY A 130 -28.98 7.98 14.40
C GLY A 130 -28.22 9.19 14.96
N GLY A 131 -27.30 9.72 14.16
CA GLY A 131 -26.46 10.87 14.52
C GLY A 131 -25.56 11.28 13.36
N GLN A 132 -24.69 12.26 13.59
CA GLN A 132 -23.67 12.66 12.62
C GLN A 132 -22.29 12.24 13.11
N LEU A 133 -21.49 11.66 12.23
CA LEU A 133 -20.09 11.37 12.46
C LEU A 133 -19.24 12.39 11.69
N ALA A 134 -18.21 12.91 12.34
CA ALA A 134 -17.27 13.86 11.75
C ALA A 134 -15.90 13.20 11.60
N ASP A 135 -15.31 13.32 10.42
CA ASP A 135 -13.92 12.97 10.16
C ASP A 135 -13.12 14.25 9.92
N GLU A 136 -12.54 14.76 11.00
CA GLU A 136 -11.75 16.00 11.00
C GLU A 136 -10.50 15.89 10.12
N SER A 137 -9.97 14.67 9.90
CA SER A 137 -8.77 14.45 9.09
C SER A 137 -9.02 14.83 7.63
N ILE A 138 -10.21 14.51 7.10
CA ILE A 138 -10.62 14.82 5.74
C ILE A 138 -11.66 15.95 5.64
N GLY A 139 -12.07 16.53 6.77
CA GLY A 139 -12.93 17.70 6.82
C GLY A 139 -14.35 17.43 6.32
N ILE A 140 -14.88 16.25 6.66
CA ILE A 140 -16.25 15.86 6.27
C ILE A 140 -17.07 15.45 7.49
N THR A 141 -18.39 15.50 7.32
CA THR A 141 -19.36 14.88 8.21
C THR A 141 -20.30 14.00 7.40
N TYR A 142 -20.85 12.94 7.99
CA TYR A 142 -21.86 12.09 7.36
C TYR A 142 -22.80 11.48 8.40
N GLN A 143 -24.00 11.11 7.96
CA GLN A 143 -25.03 10.55 8.84
C GLN A 143 -24.71 9.10 9.18
N MET A 144 -24.79 8.82 10.47
CA MET A 144 -24.76 7.48 11.04
C MET A 144 -26.19 6.94 11.10
N PRO A 145 -26.49 5.81 10.43
CA PRO A 145 -27.83 5.25 10.46
C PRO A 145 -28.25 4.81 11.87
N PRO A 146 -29.56 4.74 12.16
CA PRO A 146 -30.04 4.19 13.43
C PRO A 146 -29.51 2.77 13.66
N GLY A 147 -29.12 2.46 14.90
CA GLY A 147 -28.57 1.15 15.25
C GLY A 147 -27.08 0.95 14.93
N TRP A 148 -26.42 1.96 14.39
CA TRP A 148 -24.97 1.98 14.20
C TRP A 148 -24.25 2.68 15.36
N TYR A 149 -22.97 2.39 15.48
CA TYR A 149 -22.10 2.86 16.55
C TYR A 149 -20.84 3.48 15.95
N PRO A 150 -20.30 4.56 16.55
CA PRO A 150 -18.97 5.04 16.21
C PRO A 150 -17.93 3.94 16.43
N SER A 151 -16.99 3.81 15.50
CA SER A 151 -15.92 2.82 15.58
C SER A 151 -14.63 3.42 15.03
N SER A 152 -13.52 3.23 15.73
CA SER A 152 -12.20 3.60 15.24
C SER A 152 -11.40 2.34 14.96
N ALA A 153 -11.42 1.81 13.73
CA ALA A 153 -10.57 0.69 13.35
C ALA A 153 -9.34 1.18 12.58
N GLY A 154 -8.16 0.69 12.94
CA GLY A 154 -6.91 1.05 12.24
C GLY A 154 -6.55 2.54 12.30
N GLY A 155 -7.04 3.28 13.31
CA GLY A 155 -6.82 4.73 13.42
C GLY A 155 -7.67 5.57 12.46
N THR A 156 -8.64 4.96 11.77
CA THR A 156 -9.59 5.66 10.89
C THR A 156 -10.84 6.07 11.65
N THR A 157 -11.47 7.15 11.20
CA THR A 157 -12.81 7.53 11.68
C THR A 157 -13.82 6.62 11.00
N GLY A 158 -14.80 6.09 11.75
CA GLY A 158 -15.77 5.19 11.14
C GLY A 158 -16.94 4.85 12.05
N MET A 159 -17.76 3.93 11.55
CA MET A 159 -18.91 3.38 12.26
C MET A 159 -19.14 1.92 11.88
N SER A 160 -19.74 1.17 12.78
CA SER A 160 -20.11 -0.22 12.54
C SER A 160 -21.50 -0.53 13.08
N THR A 161 -22.08 -1.63 12.59
CA THR A 161 -23.21 -2.26 13.27
C THR A 161 -22.78 -2.88 14.61
N GLY A 162 -23.75 -3.40 15.35
CA GLY A 162 -23.46 -4.32 16.45
C GLY A 162 -22.66 -5.54 16.01
N SER A 163 -21.97 -6.16 16.96
CA SER A 163 -21.16 -7.36 16.71
C SER A 163 -21.97 -8.64 16.77
N TYR A 164 -21.52 -9.65 16.04
CA TYR A 164 -22.03 -11.01 16.09
C TYR A 164 -20.89 -12.02 16.10
N ARG A 165 -21.20 -13.27 16.42
CA ARG A 165 -20.21 -14.34 16.35
C ARG A 165 -19.98 -14.71 14.89
N CYS A 166 -18.75 -14.57 14.40
CA CYS A 166 -18.40 -15.01 13.05
C CYS A 166 -18.78 -16.50 12.86
N PRO A 167 -19.08 -16.93 11.62
CA PRO A 167 -19.37 -18.34 11.31
C PRO A 167 -18.38 -19.37 11.85
N ASP A 168 -17.10 -19.01 12.04
CA ASP A 168 -16.11 -19.90 12.65
C ASP A 168 -16.28 -20.13 14.16
N GLY A 169 -17.17 -19.38 14.81
CA GLY A 169 -17.38 -19.44 16.25
C GLY A 169 -16.18 -18.97 17.08
N LYS A 170 -15.16 -18.34 16.48
CA LYS A 170 -13.88 -17.95 17.11
C LYS A 170 -13.68 -16.44 17.20
N ARG A 171 -14.23 -15.67 16.26
CA ARG A 171 -14.04 -14.21 16.20
C ARG A 171 -15.34 -13.43 16.33
N SER A 172 -15.20 -12.15 16.63
CA SER A 172 -16.31 -11.18 16.64
C SER A 172 -16.33 -10.51 15.26
N CYS A 173 -17.46 -10.57 14.58
CA CYS A 173 -17.69 -9.96 13.28
C CYS A 173 -18.67 -8.78 13.45
N VAL A 174 -18.70 -7.89 12.46
CA VAL A 174 -19.72 -6.85 12.32
C VAL A 174 -20.36 -7.01 10.96
N ARG A 175 -21.67 -6.78 10.86
CA ARG A 175 -22.42 -6.95 9.61
C ARG A 175 -22.25 -5.77 8.67
N GLY A 176 -21.91 -4.60 9.21
CA GLY A 176 -21.62 -3.42 8.43
C GLY A 176 -20.50 -2.62 9.06
N TYR A 177 -19.61 -2.13 8.21
CA TYR A 177 -18.52 -1.25 8.57
C TYR A 177 -18.38 -0.12 7.56
N VAL A 178 -18.17 1.09 8.05
CA VAL A 178 -17.82 2.27 7.26
C VAL A 178 -16.60 2.92 7.90
N SER A 179 -15.61 3.29 7.10
CA SER A 179 -14.46 4.07 7.54
C SER A 179 -14.14 5.17 6.56
N SER A 180 -13.56 6.24 7.06
CA SER A 180 -13.06 7.34 6.26
C SER A 180 -11.66 7.77 6.71
N GLY A 181 -10.97 8.45 5.81
CA GLY A 181 -9.64 9.00 6.10
C GLY A 181 -8.94 9.51 4.85
N VAL A 182 -7.68 9.87 4.99
CA VAL A 182 -6.84 10.39 3.90
C VAL A 182 -6.32 9.23 3.03
N VAL A 183 -6.23 9.47 1.72
CA VAL A 183 -5.63 8.54 0.77
C VAL A 183 -4.65 9.25 -0.15
N THR A 184 -3.60 8.57 -0.60
CA THR A 184 -2.63 9.12 -1.54
C THR A 184 -3.09 8.97 -2.98
N GLY A 185 -2.87 10.00 -3.79
CA GLY A 185 -3.11 10.00 -5.23
C GLY A 185 -3.36 11.40 -5.79
N ASP A 186 -3.28 11.52 -7.11
CA ASP A 186 -3.45 12.81 -7.80
C ASP A 186 -4.89 13.08 -8.28
N GLU A 187 -5.66 11.99 -8.45
CA GLU A 187 -7.05 12.02 -8.92
C GLU A 187 -7.90 10.94 -8.25
N PRO A 188 -9.22 11.18 -8.04
CA PRO A 188 -10.10 10.23 -7.37
C PRO A 188 -10.16 8.85 -8.03
N ARG A 189 -10.20 8.78 -9.37
CA ARG A 189 -10.34 7.52 -10.09
C ARG A 189 -9.15 6.60 -9.88
N THR A 190 -7.95 7.08 -10.23
CA THR A 190 -6.71 6.30 -10.05
C THR A 190 -6.53 5.88 -8.59
N ALA A 191 -6.82 6.76 -7.63
CA ALA A 191 -6.76 6.41 -6.21
C ALA A 191 -7.79 5.33 -5.83
N ALA A 192 -9.03 5.40 -6.32
CA ALA A 192 -10.05 4.38 -6.07
C ALA A 192 -9.64 3.00 -6.64
N GLU A 193 -9.04 2.96 -7.83
CA GLU A 193 -8.58 1.73 -8.47
C GLU A 193 -7.40 1.10 -7.69
N ILE A 194 -6.43 1.90 -7.24
CA ILE A 194 -5.27 1.44 -6.46
C ILE A 194 -5.70 0.96 -5.07
N HIS A 195 -6.38 1.82 -4.31
CA HIS A 195 -6.68 1.57 -2.91
C HIS A 195 -7.90 0.67 -2.73
N GLY A 196 -8.88 0.72 -3.63
CA GLY A 196 -10.01 -0.19 -3.64
C GLY A 196 -9.58 -1.66 -3.72
N LYS A 197 -8.60 -1.97 -4.56
CA LYS A 197 -8.00 -3.30 -4.62
C LYS A 197 -7.41 -3.69 -3.26
N ALA A 198 -6.67 -2.79 -2.61
CA ALA A 198 -6.12 -3.00 -1.27
C ALA A 198 -7.21 -3.28 -0.22
N PHE A 199 -8.32 -2.54 -0.22
CA PHE A 199 -9.40 -2.84 0.73
C PHE A 199 -10.11 -4.17 0.47
N SER A 200 -9.96 -4.72 -0.75
CA SER A 200 -10.60 -5.98 -1.16
C SER A 200 -9.72 -7.23 -1.04
N GLN A 201 -8.45 -7.14 -0.61
CA GLN A 201 -7.49 -8.26 -0.66
C GLN A 201 -7.85 -9.47 0.24
N GLY A 202 -8.87 -9.37 1.11
CA GLY A 202 -9.45 -10.50 1.85
C GLY A 202 -10.46 -11.34 1.04
N ALA A 203 -10.86 -10.87 -0.14
CA ALA A 203 -11.78 -11.56 -1.02
C ALA A 203 -11.03 -12.47 -1.99
N ARG A 204 -11.54 -13.69 -2.16
CA ARG A 204 -11.07 -14.64 -3.18
C ARG A 204 -11.46 -14.18 -4.57
N GLU A 205 -12.62 -13.56 -4.66
CA GLU A 205 -13.18 -13.05 -5.90
C GLU A 205 -13.86 -11.72 -5.61
N THR A 206 -13.60 -10.74 -6.47
CA THR A 206 -14.32 -9.48 -6.49
C THR A 206 -14.94 -9.29 -7.87
N THR A 207 -16.23 -8.99 -7.90
CA THR A 207 -16.93 -8.63 -9.13
C THR A 207 -17.34 -7.17 -9.01
N VAL A 208 -16.83 -6.31 -9.89
CA VAL A 208 -17.30 -4.92 -9.97
C VAL A 208 -18.77 -4.93 -10.36
N LEU A 209 -19.62 -4.41 -9.48
CA LEU A 209 -21.06 -4.25 -9.73
C LEU A 209 -21.34 -2.91 -10.40
N GLN A 210 -20.64 -1.87 -9.94
CA GLN A 210 -20.87 -0.51 -10.38
C GLN A 210 -19.62 0.34 -10.13
N GLN A 211 -19.36 1.30 -10.99
CA GLN A 211 -18.31 2.31 -10.79
C GLN A 211 -18.60 3.55 -11.61
N GLY A 212 -18.02 4.67 -11.23
CA GLY A 212 -18.10 5.89 -12.03
C GLY A 212 -17.74 7.15 -11.27
N GLU A 213 -17.83 8.27 -11.97
CA GLU A 213 -17.73 9.59 -11.39
C GLU A 213 -19.03 9.94 -10.65
N LEU A 214 -18.90 10.66 -9.54
CA LEU A 214 -20.03 11.28 -8.85
C LEU A 214 -19.62 12.64 -8.28
N THR A 215 -20.62 13.39 -7.82
CA THR A 215 -20.40 14.63 -7.06
C THR A 215 -20.95 14.44 -5.65
N VAL A 216 -20.13 14.76 -4.65
CA VAL A 216 -20.48 14.67 -3.23
C VAL A 216 -20.35 16.07 -2.66
N ASP A 217 -21.48 16.69 -2.29
CA ASP A 217 -21.53 18.05 -1.73
C ASP A 217 -20.74 19.10 -2.56
N GLY A 218 -20.83 19.00 -3.90
CA GLY A 218 -20.12 19.87 -4.83
C GLY A 218 -18.69 19.46 -5.16
N HIS A 219 -18.11 18.49 -4.44
CA HIS A 219 -16.78 17.96 -4.71
C HIS A 219 -16.82 16.79 -5.70
N ARG A 220 -15.81 16.71 -6.58
CA ARG A 220 -15.65 15.56 -7.48
C ARG A 220 -15.27 14.32 -6.68
N ALA A 221 -15.82 13.19 -7.07
CA ALA A 221 -15.49 11.92 -6.48
C ALA A 221 -15.57 10.79 -7.51
N TYR A 222 -14.96 9.67 -7.18
CA TYR A 222 -15.08 8.44 -7.95
C TYR A 222 -15.38 7.29 -6.99
N TYR A 223 -16.23 6.35 -7.42
CA TYR A 223 -16.55 5.18 -6.63
C TYR A 223 -16.40 3.90 -7.42
N ILE A 224 -16.12 2.83 -6.70
CA ILE A 224 -16.19 1.46 -7.20
C ILE A 224 -16.89 0.62 -6.15
N ARG A 225 -17.90 -0.13 -6.57
CA ARG A 225 -18.70 -1.06 -5.77
C ARG A 225 -18.44 -2.48 -6.26
N TRP A 226 -18.13 -3.37 -5.34
CA TRP A 226 -17.90 -4.79 -5.61
C TRP A 226 -18.89 -5.67 -4.86
N ARG A 227 -19.14 -6.84 -5.44
CA ARG A 227 -19.48 -8.03 -4.66
C ARG A 227 -18.18 -8.72 -4.28
N ALA A 228 -17.98 -8.97 -2.99
CA ALA A 228 -16.80 -9.62 -2.45
C ALA A 228 -17.16 -11.01 -1.91
N THR A 229 -16.55 -12.04 -2.48
CA THR A 229 -16.64 -13.40 -1.95
C THR A 229 -15.37 -13.66 -1.13
N PRO A 230 -15.46 -13.88 0.19
CA PRO A 230 -14.28 -14.02 1.04
C PRO A 230 -13.48 -15.28 0.72
N SER A 231 -12.16 -15.20 0.84
CA SER A 231 -11.28 -16.37 0.67
C SER A 231 -11.47 -17.41 1.77
N ASN A 232 -11.81 -16.96 2.97
CA ASN A 232 -12.11 -17.81 4.08
C ASN A 232 -13.65 -17.95 4.20
N PRO A 233 -14.21 -19.16 4.07
CA PRO A 233 -15.65 -19.38 4.18
C PRO A 233 -16.21 -19.06 5.58
N ALA A 234 -15.34 -18.80 6.56
CA ALA A 234 -15.74 -18.28 7.87
C ALA A 234 -16.25 -16.83 7.84
N PHE A 235 -16.14 -16.11 6.72
CA PHE A 235 -16.70 -14.77 6.56
C PHE A 235 -17.88 -14.81 5.59
N ALA A 236 -18.80 -13.85 5.74
CA ALA A 236 -19.93 -13.72 4.83
C ALA A 236 -19.52 -13.11 3.49
N THR A 237 -20.29 -13.41 2.44
CA THR A 237 -20.21 -12.65 1.18
C THR A 237 -20.76 -11.26 1.46
N GLY A 238 -20.17 -10.24 0.83
CA GLY A 238 -20.54 -8.86 1.11
C GLY A 238 -20.55 -7.95 -0.11
N ILE A 239 -21.11 -6.76 0.09
CA ILE A 239 -20.93 -5.60 -0.78
C ILE A 239 -19.86 -4.72 -0.16
N THR A 240 -18.83 -4.41 -0.96
CA THR A 240 -17.84 -3.40 -0.58
C THR A 240 -17.91 -2.23 -1.53
N GLN A 241 -17.63 -1.03 -1.03
CA GLN A 241 -17.51 0.15 -1.88
C GLN A 241 -16.40 1.03 -1.36
N ILE A 242 -15.62 1.61 -2.27
CA ILE A 242 -14.80 2.77 -1.96
C ILE A 242 -15.38 3.98 -2.70
N VAL A 243 -15.39 5.13 -2.03
CA VAL A 243 -15.63 6.44 -2.62
C VAL A 243 -14.41 7.28 -2.33
N VAL A 244 -13.71 7.75 -3.35
CA VAL A 244 -12.59 8.68 -3.19
C VAL A 244 -13.06 10.08 -3.55
N LEU A 245 -12.80 11.02 -2.67
CA LEU A 245 -13.21 12.41 -2.72
C LEU A 245 -12.01 13.30 -3.07
N ASP A 246 -12.20 14.22 -4.02
CA ASP A 246 -11.29 15.35 -4.23
C ASP A 246 -11.56 16.40 -3.15
N LEU A 247 -10.70 16.48 -2.14
CA LEU A 247 -10.84 17.47 -1.06
C LEU A 247 -10.44 18.88 -1.52
N GLY A 248 -9.96 19.01 -2.77
CA GLY A 248 -9.35 20.21 -3.29
C GLY A 248 -7.94 20.42 -2.76
N ALA A 249 -7.41 21.60 -3.06
CA ALA A 249 -6.11 22.04 -2.57
C ALA A 249 -6.28 22.60 -1.15
N ARG A 250 -5.76 21.90 -0.12
CA ARG A 250 -5.69 22.45 1.25
C ARG A 250 -4.52 23.42 1.43
N THR A 251 -3.48 23.24 0.64
CA THR A 251 -2.36 24.17 0.45
C THR A 251 -2.19 24.41 -1.05
N ARG A 252 -1.47 25.46 -1.46
CA ARG A 252 -1.28 25.78 -2.90
C ARG A 252 -0.55 24.69 -3.71
N GLN A 253 -0.04 23.62 -3.09
CA GLN A 253 0.88 22.68 -3.72
C GLN A 253 0.46 21.21 -3.65
N ASP A 254 -0.38 20.80 -2.70
CA ASP A 254 -0.78 19.39 -2.57
C ASP A 254 -2.31 19.23 -2.71
N LYS A 255 -2.73 18.40 -3.67
CA LYS A 255 -4.10 17.88 -3.70
C LYS A 255 -4.23 16.83 -2.61
N GLU A 256 -5.23 16.97 -1.76
CA GLU A 256 -5.52 15.96 -0.75
C GLU A 256 -6.75 15.17 -1.20
N LEU A 257 -6.65 13.84 -1.17
CA LEU A 257 -7.79 12.96 -1.43
C LEU A 257 -8.25 12.34 -0.12
N GLY A 258 -9.57 12.27 0.05
CA GLY A 258 -10.20 11.52 1.13
C GLY A 258 -10.86 10.27 0.60
N TYR A 259 -11.15 9.31 1.47
CA TYR A 259 -11.97 8.16 1.10
C TYR A 259 -13.08 7.91 2.12
N LEU A 260 -14.14 7.26 1.64
CA LEU A 260 -15.04 6.45 2.45
C LEU A 260 -14.98 5.02 1.93
N PHE A 261 -14.79 4.06 2.83
CA PHE A 261 -14.82 2.64 2.54
C PHE A 261 -15.98 1.98 3.29
N PHE A 262 -16.70 1.13 2.59
CA PHE A 262 -17.89 0.42 3.06
C PHE A 262 -17.65 -1.09 2.92
N ASN A 263 -18.05 -1.85 3.93
CA ASN A 263 -18.06 -3.32 3.90
C ASN A 263 -19.29 -3.85 4.63
N PHE A 264 -20.26 -4.32 3.85
CA PHE A 264 -21.54 -4.84 4.36
C PHE A 264 -21.66 -6.32 4.03
N ASP A 265 -21.90 -7.15 5.04
CA ASP A 265 -22.29 -8.54 4.89
C ASP A 265 -23.61 -8.63 4.11
N THR A 266 -23.85 -9.77 3.47
CA THR A 266 -25.10 -10.07 2.77
C THR A 266 -25.51 -11.53 2.96
N GLY A 267 -26.81 -11.78 2.85
CA GLY A 267 -27.39 -13.13 2.92
C GLY A 267 -28.13 -13.44 4.22
N HIS A 268 -28.11 -12.53 5.21
CA HIS A 268 -28.91 -12.61 6.42
C HIS A 268 -29.92 -11.47 6.54
N PRO A 269 -31.10 -11.69 7.15
CA PRO A 269 -32.11 -10.65 7.36
C PRO A 269 -31.63 -9.48 8.23
N GLU A 270 -30.66 -9.72 9.11
CA GLU A 270 -30.10 -8.69 9.97
C GLU A 270 -28.93 -7.91 9.31
N ASP A 271 -28.55 -8.25 8.08
CA ASP A 271 -27.52 -7.53 7.35
C ASP A 271 -28.03 -6.14 6.93
N PRO A 272 -27.15 -5.12 6.90
CA PRO A 272 -27.53 -3.80 6.43
C PRO A 272 -28.01 -3.83 4.99
N ASP A 273 -29.07 -3.07 4.71
CA ASP A 273 -29.51 -2.83 3.33
C ASP A 273 -28.37 -2.13 2.55
N PRO A 274 -27.89 -2.70 1.41
CA PRO A 274 -26.89 -2.06 0.57
C PRO A 274 -27.26 -0.63 0.12
N ALA A 275 -28.56 -0.29 0.06
CA ALA A 275 -29.03 1.06 -0.24
C ALA A 275 -28.58 2.10 0.82
N LEU A 276 -28.24 1.68 2.04
CA LEU A 276 -27.67 2.58 3.05
C LEU A 276 -26.33 3.17 2.63
N ILE A 277 -25.55 2.48 1.77
CA ILE A 277 -24.30 3.03 1.23
C ILE A 277 -24.59 4.36 0.50
N ASP A 278 -25.60 4.36 -0.38
CA ASP A 278 -25.97 5.52 -1.18
C ASP A 278 -26.55 6.64 -0.29
N GLN A 279 -27.30 6.29 0.75
CA GLN A 279 -27.82 7.25 1.73
C GLN A 279 -26.69 7.93 2.53
N ILE A 280 -25.70 7.15 2.99
CA ILE A 280 -24.55 7.69 3.73
C ILE A 280 -23.74 8.61 2.83
N VAL A 281 -23.43 8.20 1.59
CA VAL A 281 -22.70 9.03 0.62
C VAL A 281 -23.44 10.34 0.32
N ALA A 282 -24.76 10.29 0.12
CA ALA A 282 -25.57 11.48 -0.11
C ALA A 282 -25.64 12.43 1.09
N SER A 283 -25.42 11.91 2.30
CA SER A 283 -25.41 12.68 3.54
C SER A 283 -24.08 13.39 3.83
N VAL A 284 -23.02 13.06 3.08
CA VAL A 284 -21.69 13.67 3.28
C VAL A 284 -21.78 15.18 3.09
N ARG A 285 -21.18 15.92 4.03
CA ARG A 285 -21.01 17.39 3.96
C ARG A 285 -19.57 17.76 4.26
N PHE A 286 -18.99 18.64 3.46
CA PHE A 286 -17.66 19.19 3.70
C PHE A 286 -17.76 20.31 4.73
N THR A 287 -16.95 20.22 5.79
CA THR A 287 -16.91 21.22 6.87
C THR A 287 -15.79 22.25 6.68
N GLY A 288 -15.11 22.21 5.53
CA GLY A 288 -13.89 22.99 5.28
C GLY A 288 -12.65 22.35 5.90
N PRO A 289 -11.45 22.91 5.66
CA PRO A 289 -10.22 22.41 6.29
C PRO A 289 -10.33 22.49 7.82
N PRO A 290 -9.68 21.57 8.56
CA PRO A 290 -9.63 21.67 10.02
C PRO A 290 -9.15 23.06 10.41
N ALA A 291 -9.83 23.69 11.37
CA ALA A 291 -9.41 24.99 11.88
C ALA A 291 -7.93 24.89 12.27
N SER A 292 -7.09 25.75 11.69
CA SER A 292 -5.68 25.80 12.09
C SER A 292 -5.63 26.01 13.61
N PRO A 293 -4.81 25.25 14.35
CA PRO A 293 -4.64 25.52 15.77
C PRO A 293 -4.22 26.99 15.90
N ALA A 294 -4.95 27.74 16.73
CA ALA A 294 -4.61 29.12 17.00
C ALA A 294 -3.14 29.20 17.42
N PRO A 295 -2.35 30.17 16.94
CA PRO A 295 -0.99 30.33 17.40
C PRO A 295 -1.02 30.47 18.92
N THR A 296 -0.31 29.58 19.61
CA THR A 296 -0.11 29.68 21.06
C THR A 296 0.56 31.04 21.33
N PRO A 297 0.03 31.86 22.25
CA PRO A 297 0.59 33.17 22.56
C PRO A 297 2.03 33.10 23.10
#